data_AF-A0A7V3DK01-F1
#
_entry.id   AF-A0A7V3DK01-F1
#
_cell.length_a   1.000
_cell.length_b   1.000
_cell.length_c   1.000
_cell.angle_alpha   90.00
_cell.angle_beta   90.00
_cell.angle_gamma   90.00
#
_symmetry.space_group_name_H-M   'P 1'
#
loop_
_entity.id
_entity.type
_entity.pdbx_description
1 polymer ?
#
loop_
_entity_poly.entity_id
_entity_poly.type
_entity_poly.pdbx_seq_one_letter_code
_entity_poly.pdbx_strand_id
1 'polypeptide(L)'
;MDLNGVLLGVFLLALAMAIVLYLPARLTRRAMHQVIRRFYEKEALDPDGARTLDELGLTPPNFLEKLSKPRDYKPTALRLLQQMEAVQMTQEGKLFLVEEKLHPSLRVSKLP
;
A
#
# COMPACT_ATOMS: atom_id res chain seq x y z
N MET A 1 44.25 -6.58 -0.85
CA MET A 1 42.87 -7.04 -0.54
C MET A 1 42.68 -8.34 -1.29
N ASP A 2 42.41 -9.43 -0.56
CA ASP A 2 42.24 -10.74 -1.19
C ASP A 2 40.99 -10.74 -2.08
N LEU A 3 41.04 -11.44 -3.21
CA LEU A 3 39.92 -11.54 -4.17
C LEU A 3 38.63 -11.99 -3.47
N ASN A 4 38.74 -12.90 -2.50
CA ASN A 4 37.63 -13.37 -1.68
C ASN A 4 37.02 -12.26 -0.80
N GLY A 5 37.86 -11.37 -0.27
CA GLY A 5 37.40 -10.21 0.51
C GLY A 5 36.66 -9.19 -0.34
N VAL A 6 37.12 -8.96 -1.58
CA VAL A 6 36.44 -8.08 -2.54
C VAL A 6 35.09 -8.69 -2.97
N LEU A 7 35.05 -10.00 -3.29
CA LEU A 7 33.83 -10.70 -3.65
C LEU A 7 32.80 -10.70 -2.52
N LEU A 8 33.24 -10.93 -1.27
CA LEU A 8 32.36 -10.87 -0.11
C LEU A 8 31.80 -9.46 0.10
N GLY A 9 32.62 -8.42 -0.06
CA GLY A 9 32.20 -7.03 0.04
C GLY A 9 31.13 -6.66 -1.01
N VAL A 10 31.34 -7.04 -2.27
CA VAL A 10 30.37 -6.82 -3.36
C VAL A 10 29.07 -7.58 -3.09
N PHE A 11 29.16 -8.83 -2.62
CA PHE A 11 27.99 -9.63 -2.29
C PHE A 11 27.16 -8.99 -1.16
N LEU A 12 27.80 -8.53 -0.09
CA LEU A 12 27.12 -7.86 1.02
C LEU A 12 26.46 -6.55 0.58
N LEU A 13 27.12 -5.78 -0.28
CA LEU A 13 26.54 -4.55 -0.84
C LEU A 13 25.30 -4.86 -1.70
N ALA A 14 25.39 -5.87 -2.57
CA ALA A 14 24.27 -6.31 -3.40
C ALA A 14 23.11 -6.83 -2.54
N LEU A 15 23.40 -7.60 -1.48
CA LEU A 15 22.40 -8.11 -0.54
C LEU A 15 21.72 -6.98 0.23
N ALA A 16 22.50 -6.02 0.74
CA ALA A 16 21.94 -4.85 1.42
C ALA A 16 21.02 -4.05 0.48
N MET A 17 21.43 -3.85 -0.77
CA MET A 17 20.62 -3.17 -1.78
C MET A 17 19.34 -3.93 -2.10
N ALA A 18 19.42 -5.26 -2.23
CA ALA A 18 18.24 -6.11 -2.41
C ALA A 18 17.25 -5.97 -1.24
N ILE A 19 17.74 -5.99 0.01
CA ILE A 19 16.89 -5.83 1.20
C ILE A 19 16.20 -4.47 1.21
N VAL A 20 16.94 -3.38 0.95
CA VAL A 20 16.41 -2.01 0.95
C VAL A 20 15.34 -1.82 -0.12
N LEU A 21 15.39 -2.56 -1.23
CA LEU A 21 14.39 -2.46 -2.30
C LEU A 21 13.20 -3.44 -2.10
N TYR A 22 13.47 -4.69 -1.75
CA TYR A 22 12.42 -5.72 -1.63
C TYR A 22 11.56 -5.55 -0.39
N LEU A 23 12.14 -5.15 0.74
CA LEU A 23 11.41 -5.03 2.00
C LEU A 23 10.27 -3.99 1.92
N PRO A 24 10.50 -2.73 1.48
CA PRO A 24 9.42 -1.75 1.36
C PRO A 24 8.40 -2.15 0.30
N ALA A 25 8.81 -2.79 -0.81
CA ALA A 25 7.88 -3.27 -1.83
C ALA A 25 6.90 -4.31 -1.25
N ARG A 26 7.42 -5.27 -0.47
CA ARG A 26 6.59 -6.29 0.19
C ARG A 26 5.65 -5.68 1.24
N LEU A 27 6.14 -4.74 2.03
CA LEU A 27 5.33 -4.02 3.02
C LEU A 27 4.23 -3.17 2.35
N THR A 28 4.55 -2.50 1.25
CA THR A 28 3.58 -1.71 0.47
C THR A 28 2.48 -2.60 -0.10
N ARG A 29 2.83 -3.75 -0.68
CA ARG A 29 1.85 -4.73 -1.17
C ARG A 29 0.93 -5.23 -0.06
N ARG A 30 1.45 -5.46 1.15
CA ARG A 30 0.64 -5.81 2.32
C ARG A 30 -0.30 -4.66 2.72
N ALA A 31 0.17 -3.42 2.69
CA ALA A 31 -0.65 -2.24 2.97
C ALA A 31 -1.76 -2.06 1.92
N MET A 32 -1.50 -2.31 0.64
CA MET A 32 -2.53 -2.27 -0.41
C MET A 32 -3.70 -3.22 -0.11
N HIS A 33 -3.41 -4.46 0.29
CA HIS A 33 -4.46 -5.41 0.67
C HIS A 33 -5.27 -4.91 1.89
N GLN A 34 -4.61 -4.28 2.86
CA GLN A 34 -5.32 -3.69 4.00
C GLN A 34 -6.22 -2.53 3.56
N VAL A 35 -5.75 -1.67 2.67
CA VAL A 35 -6.55 -0.56 2.11
C VAL A 35 -7.76 -1.10 1.36
N ILE A 36 -7.55 -2.04 0.44
CA ILE A 36 -8.63 -2.70 -0.33
C ILE A 36 -9.65 -3.33 0.61
N ARG A 37 -9.19 -4.07 1.63
CA ARG A 37 -10.07 -4.68 2.63
C ARG A 37 -10.94 -3.64 3.35
N ARG A 38 -10.42 -2.45 3.65
CA ARG A 38 -11.22 -1.35 4.25
C ARG A 38 -12.30 -0.84 3.29
N PHE A 39 -12.01 -0.75 2.00
CA PHE A 39 -13.01 -0.41 0.99
C PHE A 39 -14.13 -1.47 0.94
N TYR A 40 -13.79 -2.77 0.98
CA TYR A 40 -14.78 -3.85 1.06
C TYR A 40 -15.60 -3.80 2.36
N GLU A 41 -14.96 -3.68 3.52
CA GLU A 41 -15.64 -3.63 4.83
C GLU A 41 -16.59 -2.44 4.98
N LYS A 42 -16.39 -1.38 4.19
CA LYS A 42 -17.21 -0.16 4.19
C LYS A 42 -18.13 -0.04 2.98
N GLU A 43 -18.20 -1.08 2.14
CA GLU A 43 -18.99 -1.15 0.91
C GLU A 43 -18.73 0.05 -0.03
N ALA A 44 -17.50 0.59 0.00
CA ALA A 44 -17.08 1.72 -0.81
C ALA A 44 -16.53 1.24 -2.17
N LEU A 45 -17.33 0.43 -2.87
CA LEU A 45 -16.97 -0.20 -4.14
C LEU A 45 -17.50 0.59 -5.36
N ASP A 46 -18.41 1.53 -5.12
CA ASP A 46 -19.06 2.32 -6.17
C ASP A 46 -19.11 3.80 -5.80
N PRO A 47 -19.34 4.70 -6.77
CA PRO A 47 -19.49 6.14 -6.51
C PRO A 47 -20.57 6.46 -5.45
N ASP A 48 -21.66 5.70 -5.43
CA ASP A 48 -22.77 5.86 -4.47
C ASP A 48 -22.36 5.43 -3.05
N GLY A 49 -21.46 4.46 -2.94
CA GLY A 49 -20.87 3.97 -1.69
C GLY A 49 -19.62 4.74 -1.27
N ALA A 50 -19.21 5.78 -2.00
CA ALA A 50 -17.95 6.46 -1.75
C ALA A 50 -17.86 6.99 -0.32
N ARG A 51 -16.70 6.80 0.31
CA ARG A 51 -16.45 7.19 1.71
C ARG A 51 -15.24 8.09 1.83
N THR A 52 -15.24 8.95 2.82
CA THR A 52 -14.09 9.81 3.10
C THR A 52 -12.91 8.99 3.67
N LEU A 53 -11.70 9.56 3.64
CA LEU A 53 -10.52 8.92 4.24
C LEU A 53 -10.71 8.57 5.72
N ASP A 54 -11.45 9.39 6.45
CA ASP A 54 -11.76 9.20 7.86
C ASP A 54 -12.72 8.04 8.08
N GLU A 55 -13.78 7.95 7.25
CA GLU A 55 -14.73 6.85 7.29
C GLU A 55 -14.10 5.50 6.89
N LEU A 56 -13.11 5.53 5.99
CA LEU A 56 -12.33 4.36 5.58
C LEU A 56 -11.27 3.95 6.61
N GLY A 57 -11.04 4.76 7.65
CA GLY A 57 -9.97 4.53 8.63
C GLY A 57 -8.58 4.54 7.99
N LEU A 58 -8.46 5.25 6.86
CA LEU A 58 -7.20 5.48 6.14
C LEU A 58 -6.55 6.80 6.55
N THR A 59 -7.09 7.48 7.57
CA THR A 59 -6.51 8.68 8.12
C THR A 59 -5.06 8.43 8.53
N PRO A 60 -4.10 9.24 8.04
CA PRO A 60 -2.72 9.11 8.47
C PRO A 60 -2.64 9.31 9.99
N PRO A 61 -1.83 8.50 10.70
CA PRO A 61 -1.67 8.67 12.13
C PRO A 61 -1.21 10.10 12.48
N ASN A 62 -1.68 10.62 13.61
CA ASN A 62 -1.36 11.96 14.09
C ASN A 62 0.16 12.20 14.09
N PHE A 63 0.59 13.47 13.96
CA PHE A 63 2.02 13.83 13.90
C PHE A 63 2.86 13.24 15.05
N LEU A 64 2.27 13.09 16.24
CA LEU A 64 2.90 12.44 17.41
C LEU A 64 2.97 10.90 17.29
N GLU A 65 1.99 10.27 16.61
CA GLU A 65 2.02 8.84 16.32
C GLU A 65 2.98 8.46 15.18
N LYS A 66 3.31 9.41 14.30
CA LYS A 66 4.31 9.23 13.23
C LYS A 66 5.73 9.03 13.76
N LEU A 67 6.04 9.52 14.96
CA LEU A 67 7.37 9.35 15.57
C LEU A 67 7.57 8.00 16.25
N SER A 68 6.49 7.33 16.69
CA SER A 68 6.56 6.08 17.45
C SER A 68 6.22 4.83 16.62
N LYS A 69 5.60 4.98 15.44
CA LYS A 69 5.21 3.84 14.60
C LYS A 69 6.19 3.61 13.45
N PRO A 70 6.48 2.33 13.11
CA PRO A 70 7.20 1.99 11.88
C PRO A 70 6.49 2.61 10.67
N ARG A 71 7.28 2.99 9.66
CA ARG A 71 6.84 3.70 8.44
C ARG A 71 5.48 3.20 7.95
N ASP A 72 4.48 4.08 7.96
CA ASP A 72 3.15 3.72 7.48
C ASP A 72 3.15 3.67 5.95
N TYR A 73 2.93 2.49 5.39
CA TYR A 73 2.90 2.25 3.95
C TYR A 73 1.49 2.42 3.36
N LYS A 74 0.44 2.63 4.18
CA LYS A 74 -0.94 2.81 3.70
C LYS A 74 -1.13 4.05 2.82
N PRO A 75 -0.56 5.24 3.13
CA PRO A 75 -0.66 6.40 2.25
C PRO A 75 0.00 6.16 0.89
N THR A 76 1.14 5.47 0.88
CA THR A 76 1.83 5.08 -0.36
C THR A 76 1.00 4.08 -1.16
N ALA A 77 0.42 3.09 -0.48
CA ALA A 77 -0.47 2.10 -1.09
C ALA A 77 -1.71 2.75 -1.73
N LEU A 78 -2.34 3.71 -1.04
CA LEU A 78 -3.48 4.44 -1.57
C LEU A 78 -3.10 5.21 -2.84
N ARG A 79 -1.96 5.91 -2.84
CA ARG A 79 -1.46 6.62 -4.03
C ARG A 79 -1.22 5.67 -5.20
N LEU A 80 -0.63 4.50 -4.96
CA LEU A 80 -0.45 3.48 -6.00
C LEU A 80 -1.79 2.97 -6.55
N LEU A 81 -2.76 2.72 -5.67
CA LEU A 81 -4.10 2.31 -6.09
C LEU A 81 -4.81 3.39 -6.92
N GLN A 82 -4.61 4.67 -6.60
CA GLN A 82 -5.09 5.80 -7.40
C GLN A 82 -4.39 5.89 -8.75
N GLN A 83 -3.06 5.72 -8.79
CA GLN A 83 -2.29 5.69 -10.03
C GLN A 83 -2.68 4.54 -10.96
N MET A 84 -3.08 3.41 -10.39
CA MET A 84 -3.63 2.27 -11.13
C MET A 84 -5.10 2.43 -11.50
N GLU A 85 -5.71 3.58 -11.19
CA GLU A 85 -7.13 3.88 -11.39
C GLU A 85 -8.09 2.91 -10.67
N ALA A 86 -7.57 2.08 -9.77
CA ALA A 86 -8.31 1.14 -8.95
C ALA A 86 -9.03 1.86 -7.80
N VAL A 87 -8.54 3.01 -7.35
CA VAL A 87 -9.24 3.90 -6.41
C VAL A 87 -9.49 5.23 -7.10
N GLN A 88 -10.72 5.70 -7.08
CA GLN A 88 -11.12 6.98 -7.66
C GLN A 88 -11.72 7.89 -6.62
N MET A 89 -11.67 9.19 -6.89
CA MET A 89 -12.22 10.23 -6.04
C MET A 89 -13.45 10.84 -6.71
N THR A 90 -14.54 11.00 -5.96
CA THR A 90 -15.73 11.72 -6.41
C THR A 90 -15.48 13.23 -6.36
N GLN A 91 -16.36 14.01 -6.99
CA GLN A 91 -16.30 15.47 -6.96
C GLN A 91 -16.39 16.05 -5.53
N GLU A 92 -16.96 15.30 -4.59
CA GLU A 92 -17.08 15.66 -3.18
C GLU A 92 -15.85 15.30 -2.32
N GLY A 93 -14.80 14.73 -2.92
CA GLY A 93 -13.60 14.31 -2.19
C GLY A 93 -13.72 12.96 -1.47
N LYS A 94 -14.75 12.16 -1.78
CA LYS A 94 -14.91 10.79 -1.27
C LYS A 94 -14.19 9.81 -2.18
N LEU A 95 -13.73 8.69 -1.62
CA LEU A 95 -12.99 7.66 -2.34
C LEU A 95 -13.84 6.40 -2.48
N PHE A 96 -13.71 5.73 -3.63
CA PHE A 96 -14.30 4.41 -3.88
C PHE A 96 -13.33 3.52 -4.67
N LEU A 97 -13.50 2.21 -4.56
CA LEU A 97 -12.67 1.19 -5.17
C LEU A 97 -13.34 0.61 -6.42
N VAL A 98 -12.76 0.82 -7.58
CA VAL A 98 -13.22 0.22 -8.84
C VAL A 98 -12.66 -1.19 -8.97
N GLU A 99 -13.45 -2.20 -8.60
CA GLU A 99 -13.04 -3.61 -8.63
C GLU A 99 -12.57 -4.07 -10.02
N GLU A 100 -13.15 -3.52 -11.09
CA GLU A 100 -12.82 -3.84 -12.47
C GLU A 100 -11.36 -3.53 -12.81
N LYS A 101 -10.85 -2.39 -12.31
CA LYS A 101 -9.48 -1.93 -12.52
C LYS A 101 -8.49 -2.52 -11.50
N LEU A 102 -8.98 -3.32 -10.55
CA LEU A 102 -8.13 -3.95 -9.55
C LEU A 102 -7.37 -5.15 -10.15
N HIS A 103 -6.04 -5.09 -10.05
CA HIS A 103 -5.16 -6.16 -10.53
C HIS A 103 -5.53 -7.50 -9.86
N PRO A 104 -5.58 -8.64 -10.60
CA PRO A 104 -6.02 -9.92 -10.06
C PRO A 104 -5.28 -10.36 -8.80
N SER A 105 -3.99 -10.03 -8.69
CA SER A 105 -3.14 -10.35 -7.53
C SER A 105 -3.44 -9.55 -6.25
N LEU A 106 -4.35 -8.58 -6.33
CA LEU A 106 -4.81 -7.71 -5.25
C LEU A 106 -6.30 -7.87 -4.96
N ARG A 107 -7.04 -8.59 -5.83
CA ARG A 107 -8.43 -8.93 -5.58
C ARG A 107 -8.49 -9.78 -4.33
N VAL A 108 -9.15 -9.24 -3.30
CA VAL A 108 -9.54 -10.05 -2.14
C VAL A 108 -10.62 -10.98 -2.69
N SER A 109 -10.34 -12.28 -2.77
CA SER A 109 -11.36 -13.26 -3.11
C SER A 109 -12.54 -13.00 -2.19
N LYS A 110 -13.71 -12.67 -2.76
CA LYS A 110 -14.97 -12.53 -2.02
C LYS A 110 -14.97 -13.57 -0.91
N LEU A 111 -14.88 -13.12 0.35
CA LEU A 111 -14.98 -14.07 1.46
C LEU A 111 -16.34 -14.75 1.29
N PRO A 112 -16.40 -16.10 1.23
CA PRO A 112 -17.67 -16.81 1.35
C PRO A 112 -18.27 -16.57 2.74
#